data_AF-A0A5N5MLH5-F1
#
_entry.id   AF-A0A5N5MLH5-F1
#
_cell.length_a   1.000
_cell.length_b   1.000
_cell.length_c   1.000
_cell.angle_alpha   90.00
_cell.angle_beta   90.00
_cell.angle_gamma   90.00
#
_symmetry.space_group_name_H-M   'P 1'
#
loop_
_entity.id
_entity.type
_entity.pdbx_description
1 polymer ?
#
loop_
_entity_poly.entity_id
_entity_poly.type
_entity_poly.pdbx_seq_one_letter_code
_entity_poly.pdbx_strand_id
1 'polypeptide(L)'
;MILGVLVMERMMGNEQPSPSTHTIDEEESTTEVKVHFRVIETLISKLPKGQQVVDEVDRAVTLCSEMHNIKDAIYENKKKLEAIAEDYQTQGNCTKLYFLQRLVQSLELYFYLILFNAYLHEQYPLAFCRSFSQWLCANAWVYRLLSCLNQSELRAPADLITKGARVLVADEFLAPDVLLTVKEMKVANFRRVSKMPIYGMAQPAAEAVGVVLSYLADERRRYSAVLWVCVQDELVLECNGQIFCPREPTCPEQQISLYGASAQEIEELECSLKDEVLGSQKWLEVTLEQEKQMKMFKSCRTLQEIFSTHKQTHQGLQYTRIPLPECAAPREEDFDRLLDAMKSVLADDSRAAFVFNCSNGGSRSTTAMTIATLTLWHFNGFPEFGEEEIVSVPDAKYTKGEFEVVMRLIRLLPDGHRMKREVDIALDSVSETMTPMHHHLREIIICTYRQMKSCKNEQERGSLMLKSVQYLERYIYLILFNTYLHLEKKNSLQRSFSTWMHQVAAQAGVYDLLNQLTFSEFENLKDSTFSHLRFRWREQTNRNLPYRGEIV
;
A
#
# COMPACT_ATOMS: atom_id res chain seq x y z
N MET A 1 47.99 -2.64 4.06
CA MET A 1 48.85 -3.32 5.07
C MET A 1 48.32 -3.20 6.50
N ILE A 2 47.00 -3.02 6.73
CA ILE A 2 46.39 -3.02 8.08
C ILE A 2 45.44 -4.22 8.25
N LEU A 3 44.87 -4.72 7.15
CA LEU A 3 44.04 -5.94 7.10
C LEU A 3 44.79 -7.25 7.40
N GLY A 4 46.13 -7.27 7.31
CA GLY A 4 46.92 -8.47 7.60
C GLY A 4 47.21 -8.70 9.09
N VAL A 5 47.14 -7.66 9.92
CA VAL A 5 47.47 -7.74 11.35
C VAL A 5 46.29 -8.25 12.17
N LEU A 6 45.06 -7.87 11.81
CA LEU A 6 43.83 -8.30 12.47
C LEU A 6 43.51 -9.81 12.28
N VAL A 7 44.10 -10.45 11.27
CA VAL A 7 43.90 -11.89 10.99
C VAL A 7 44.82 -12.76 11.85
N MET A 8 45.97 -12.26 12.31
CA MET A 8 46.88 -13.03 13.16
C MET A 8 46.49 -13.02 14.65
N GLU A 9 45.91 -11.93 15.16
CA GLU A 9 45.49 -11.87 16.58
C GLU A 9 44.29 -12.78 16.90
N ARG A 10 43.50 -13.17 15.90
CA ARG A 10 42.36 -14.08 16.10
C ARG A 10 42.74 -15.56 16.13
N MET A 11 43.98 -15.92 15.78
CA MET A 11 44.45 -17.31 15.70
C MET A 11 45.33 -17.74 16.89
N MET A 12 45.77 -16.81 17.76
CA MET A 12 46.62 -17.12 18.91
C MET A 12 46.09 -16.47 20.19
N GLY A 13 45.24 -17.18 20.93
CA GLY A 13 44.74 -16.69 22.22
C GLY A 13 43.81 -17.69 22.87
N ASN A 14 44.39 -18.80 23.35
CA ASN A 14 43.67 -19.84 24.06
C ASN A 14 44.41 -20.10 25.38
N GLU A 15 44.14 -19.31 26.42
CA GLU A 15 44.61 -19.60 27.79
C GLU A 15 43.53 -19.25 28.84
N GLN A 16 43.40 -20.13 29.83
CA GLN A 16 42.42 -20.15 30.91
C GLN A 16 42.64 -19.04 31.96
N PRO A 17 41.61 -18.65 32.75
CA PRO A 17 41.76 -17.61 33.76
C PRO A 17 42.15 -18.19 35.14
N SER A 18 42.94 -17.43 35.90
CA SER A 18 43.06 -17.57 37.36
C SER A 18 43.18 -16.20 38.05
N PRO A 19 42.78 -16.05 39.33
CA PRO A 19 41.96 -14.92 39.79
C PRO A 19 42.68 -13.97 40.75
N SER A 20 42.27 -12.69 40.80
CA SER A 20 42.34 -11.88 42.02
C SER A 20 41.59 -10.54 41.96
N THR A 21 40.65 -10.39 42.90
CA THR A 21 40.30 -9.21 43.73
C THR A 21 39.67 -7.95 43.13
N HIS A 22 38.35 -7.86 43.32
CA HIS A 22 37.55 -6.75 43.86
C HIS A 22 38.05 -5.30 43.74
N THR A 23 37.25 -4.47 43.05
CA THR A 23 36.55 -3.33 43.64
C THR A 23 35.19 -3.19 42.96
N ILE A 24 34.13 -3.16 43.77
CA ILE A 24 32.73 -2.99 43.37
C ILE A 24 32.49 -1.49 43.33
N ASP A 25 32.31 -0.93 42.13
CA ASP A 25 31.58 0.32 41.95
C ASP A 25 30.25 -0.04 41.33
N GLU A 26 29.19 0.15 42.11
CA GLU A 26 27.79 0.00 41.72
C GLU A 26 27.44 1.10 40.71
N GLU A 27 27.60 0.83 39.41
CA GLU A 27 26.89 1.60 38.39
C GLU A 27 25.43 1.17 38.40
N GLU A 28 24.58 2.09 38.83
CA GLU A 28 23.12 2.03 38.71
C GLU A 28 22.74 1.61 37.28
N SER A 29 22.30 0.35 37.13
CA SER A 29 21.69 -0.13 35.92
C SER A 29 20.35 0.58 35.73
N THR A 30 20.39 1.76 35.13
CA THR A 30 19.21 2.33 34.48
C THR A 30 18.81 1.34 33.40
N THR A 31 17.79 0.53 33.68
CA THR A 31 17.14 -0.32 32.69
C THR A 31 16.68 0.58 31.55
N GLU A 32 17.48 0.67 30.48
CA GLU A 32 17.13 1.34 29.23
C GLU A 32 15.78 0.79 28.79
N VAL A 33 14.73 1.61 28.87
CA VAL A 33 13.44 1.27 28.29
C VAL A 33 13.65 1.23 26.79
N LYS A 34 13.87 0.02 26.26
CA LYS A 34 14.11 -0.21 24.84
C LYS A 34 12.83 0.17 24.09
N VAL A 35 12.84 1.34 23.45
CA VAL A 35 11.72 1.75 22.59
C VAL A 35 11.75 0.89 21.34
N HIS A 36 10.74 0.05 21.21
CA HIS A 36 10.52 -0.79 20.06
C HIS A 36 9.80 0.01 18.97
N PHE A 37 10.35 -0.03 17.75
CA PHE A 37 9.70 0.52 16.56
C PHE A 37 9.33 -0.62 15.62
N ARG A 38 8.06 -0.73 15.24
CA ARG A 38 7.52 -1.79 14.37
C ARG A 38 8.33 -1.94 13.08
N VAL A 39 8.79 -0.83 12.51
CA VAL A 39 9.61 -0.81 11.29
C VAL A 39 10.96 -1.53 11.49
N ILE A 40 11.58 -1.39 12.67
CA ILE A 40 12.84 -2.04 13.03
C ILE A 40 12.60 -3.52 13.34
N GLU A 41 11.52 -3.85 14.04
CA GLU A 41 11.16 -5.25 14.31
C GLU A 41 10.86 -6.03 13.03
N THR A 42 10.13 -5.39 12.10
CA THR A 42 9.87 -5.95 10.78
C THR A 42 11.17 -6.13 10.01
N LEU A 43 12.10 -5.16 10.07
CA LEU A 43 13.41 -5.27 9.45
C LEU A 43 14.20 -6.46 10.02
N ILE A 44 14.27 -6.60 11.35
CA ILE A 44 14.91 -7.72 12.04
C ILE A 44 14.34 -9.05 11.58
N SER A 45 13.01 -9.16 11.47
CA SER A 45 12.34 -10.40 11.07
C SER A 45 12.64 -10.84 9.62
N LYS A 46 12.87 -9.87 8.72
CA LYS A 46 13.12 -10.12 7.30
C LYS A 46 14.60 -10.31 6.97
N LEU A 47 15.52 -9.79 7.80
CA LEU A 47 16.95 -9.91 7.58
C LEU A 47 17.50 -11.27 8.06
N PRO A 48 18.40 -11.92 7.29
CA PRO A 48 19.16 -13.06 7.78
C PRO A 48 19.96 -12.70 9.04
N LYS A 49 19.72 -13.42 10.15
CA LYS A 49 20.32 -13.12 11.46
C LYS A 49 20.07 -11.66 11.92
N GLY A 50 18.90 -11.10 11.63
CA GLY A 50 18.60 -9.69 11.85
C GLY A 50 18.89 -9.19 13.28
N GLN A 51 18.63 -9.99 14.32
CA GLN A 51 18.93 -9.58 15.70
C GLN A 51 20.44 -9.36 15.92
N GLN A 52 21.27 -10.28 15.41
CA GLN A 52 22.72 -10.15 15.48
C GLN A 52 23.19 -8.86 14.77
N VAL A 53 22.64 -8.57 13.59
CA VAL A 53 22.99 -7.38 12.81
C VAL A 53 22.67 -6.10 13.60
N VAL A 54 21.52 -6.06 14.28
CA VAL A 54 21.12 -4.92 15.11
C VAL A 54 22.02 -4.79 16.34
N ASP A 55 22.32 -5.89 17.04
CA ASP A 55 23.18 -5.86 18.22
C ASP A 55 24.60 -5.36 17.88
N GLU A 56 25.13 -5.70 16.70
CA GLU A 56 26.40 -5.20 16.19
C GLU A 56 26.37 -3.70 15.88
N VAL A 57 25.29 -3.23 15.26
CA VAL A 57 25.10 -1.80 14.97
C VAL A 57 24.93 -1.00 16.25
N ASP A 58 24.19 -1.52 17.23
CA ASP A 58 24.02 -0.91 18.54
C ASP A 58 25.37 -0.71 19.23
N ARG A 59 26.23 -1.75 19.24
CA ARG A 59 27.59 -1.63 19.77
C ARG A 59 28.42 -0.58 19.02
N ALA A 60 28.33 -0.53 17.69
CA ALA A 60 29.03 0.46 16.89
C ALA A 60 28.54 1.90 17.16
N VAL A 61 27.23 2.08 17.34
CA VAL A 61 26.64 3.37 17.72
C VAL A 61 27.12 3.81 19.11
N THR A 62 27.15 2.90 20.09
CA THR A 62 27.67 3.19 21.44
C THR A 62 29.15 3.56 21.42
N LEU A 63 29.98 2.91 20.60
CA LEU A 63 31.39 3.28 20.47
C LEU A 63 31.61 4.66 19.83
N CYS A 64 30.63 5.14 19.05
CA CYS A 64 30.68 6.43 18.36
C CYS A 64 29.84 7.53 19.05
N SER A 65 29.34 7.30 20.27
CA SER A 65 28.31 8.14 20.90
C SER A 65 28.82 9.41 21.58
N GLU A 66 30.15 9.64 21.66
CA GLU A 66 30.74 10.77 22.41
C GLU A 66 30.19 12.14 22.00
N MET A 67 29.99 12.35 20.69
CA MET A 67 29.46 13.61 20.14
C MET A 67 27.95 13.57 19.89
N HIS A 68 27.43 12.45 19.42
CA HIS A 68 26.03 12.28 19.07
C HIS A 68 25.65 10.80 19.07
N ASN A 69 24.67 10.44 19.91
CA ASN A 69 24.08 9.12 19.91
C ASN A 69 22.75 9.15 19.14
N ILE A 70 22.67 8.37 18.05
CA ILE A 70 21.47 8.35 17.22
C ILE A 70 20.28 7.68 17.93
N LYS A 71 20.52 6.70 18.81
CA LYS A 71 19.47 6.03 19.58
C LYS A 71 18.88 6.97 20.63
N ASP A 72 19.73 7.73 21.32
CA ASP A 72 19.29 8.75 22.27
C ASP A 72 18.51 9.85 21.54
N ALA A 73 18.96 10.27 20.36
CA ALA A 73 18.24 11.25 19.54
C ALA A 73 16.84 10.75 19.13
N ILE A 74 16.70 9.48 18.75
CA ILE A 74 15.40 8.86 18.47
C ILE A 74 14.52 8.91 19.73
N TYR A 75 15.03 8.44 20.86
CA TYR A 75 14.29 8.40 22.12
C TYR A 75 13.85 9.79 22.59
N GLU A 76 14.77 10.75 22.59
CA GLU A 76 14.48 12.12 23.02
C GLU A 76 13.46 12.81 22.11
N ASN A 77 13.58 12.66 20.79
CA ASN A 77 12.62 13.28 19.87
C ASN A 77 11.24 12.63 20.03
N LYS A 78 11.15 11.31 20.24
CA LYS A 78 9.88 10.63 20.54
C LYS A 78 9.26 11.15 21.84
N LYS A 79 10.03 11.18 22.92
CA LYS A 79 9.57 11.70 24.22
C LYS A 79 9.12 13.16 24.14
N LYS A 80 9.87 14.02 23.43
CA LYS A 80 9.52 15.43 23.22
C LYS A 80 8.25 15.56 22.37
N LEU A 81 8.09 14.74 21.34
CA LEU A 81 6.90 14.71 20.48
C LEU A 81 5.64 14.34 21.26
N GLU A 82 5.71 13.28 22.08
CA GLU A 82 4.60 12.79 22.91
C GLU A 82 4.24 13.73 24.06
N ALA A 83 5.20 14.49 24.59
CA ALA A 83 4.98 15.46 25.66
C ALA A 83 4.21 16.73 25.20
N ILE A 84 4.04 16.95 23.90
CA ILE A 84 3.36 18.14 23.38
C ILE A 84 1.83 17.92 23.43
N ALA A 85 1.19 18.51 24.45
CA ALA A 85 -0.26 18.48 24.62
C ALA A 85 -0.98 19.33 23.54
N GLU A 86 -0.61 20.60 23.42
CA GLU A 86 -1.19 21.54 22.45
C GLU A 86 -0.13 21.95 21.41
N ASP A 87 -0.52 21.91 20.14
CA ASP A 87 0.39 22.16 19.03
C ASP A 87 0.50 23.67 18.76
N TYR A 88 1.56 24.30 19.27
CA TYR A 88 1.87 25.70 19.02
C TYR A 88 2.89 25.86 17.90
N GLN A 89 2.85 27.00 17.20
CA GLN A 89 3.73 27.30 16.09
C GLN A 89 5.09 27.84 16.57
N THR A 90 6.17 27.28 16.06
CA THR A 90 7.53 27.80 16.22
C THR A 90 8.08 28.15 14.84
N GLN A 91 8.41 29.43 14.59
CA GLN A 91 8.95 29.91 13.29
C GLN A 91 8.07 29.54 12.06
N GLY A 92 6.74 29.53 12.22
CA GLY A 92 5.80 29.22 11.14
C GLY A 92 5.58 27.72 10.88
N ASN A 93 6.32 26.83 11.55
CA ASN A 93 6.12 25.38 11.49
C ASN A 93 5.53 24.87 12.82
N CYS A 94 4.71 23.83 12.75
CA CYS A 94 4.14 23.21 13.94
C CYS A 94 5.24 22.45 14.73
N THR A 95 5.25 22.62 16.05
CA THR A 95 6.29 22.03 16.91
C THR A 95 6.26 20.50 16.87
N LYS A 96 5.06 19.90 16.76
CA LYS A 96 4.93 18.45 16.57
C LYS A 96 5.58 17.98 15.27
N LEU A 97 5.37 18.69 14.16
CA LEU A 97 5.97 18.38 12.86
C LEU A 97 7.50 18.49 12.92
N TYR A 98 8.04 19.47 13.64
CA TYR A 98 9.49 19.60 13.84
C TYR A 98 10.10 18.37 14.51
N PHE A 99 9.55 17.93 15.64
CA PHE A 99 10.07 16.74 16.34
C PHE A 99 9.80 15.44 15.58
N LEU A 100 8.64 15.32 14.90
CA LEU A 100 8.32 14.20 14.02
C LEU A 100 9.37 14.05 12.91
N GLN A 101 9.70 15.14 12.22
CA GLN A 101 10.70 15.11 11.14
C GLN A 101 12.08 14.67 11.65
N ARG A 102 12.51 15.19 12.81
CA ARG A 102 13.79 14.79 13.42
C ARG A 102 13.79 13.33 13.86
N LEU A 103 12.70 12.87 14.47
CA LEU A 103 12.53 11.48 14.87
C LEU A 103 12.62 10.54 13.66
N VAL A 104 11.82 10.82 12.62
CA VAL A 104 11.84 10.03 11.38
C VAL A 104 13.22 10.07 10.71
N GLN A 105 13.90 11.21 10.70
CA GLN A 105 15.26 11.34 10.15
C GLN A 105 16.28 10.48 10.92
N SER A 106 16.30 10.56 12.25
CA SER A 106 17.20 9.74 13.06
C SER A 106 16.89 8.25 12.94
N LEU A 107 15.60 7.88 12.87
CA LEU A 107 15.16 6.51 12.67
C LEU A 107 15.54 5.98 11.28
N GLU A 108 15.40 6.80 10.22
CA GLU A 108 15.82 6.45 8.86
C GLU A 108 17.34 6.21 8.80
N LEU A 109 18.13 7.06 9.43
CA LEU A 109 19.59 6.89 9.51
C LEU A 109 19.97 5.59 10.23
N TYR A 110 19.37 5.31 11.38
CA TYR A 110 19.59 4.06 12.13
C TYR A 110 19.18 2.83 11.30
N PHE A 111 18.05 2.90 10.60
CA PHE A 111 17.59 1.88 9.68
C PHE A 111 18.63 1.59 8.57
N TYR A 112 19.25 2.63 7.99
CA TYR A 112 20.32 2.44 7.01
C TYR A 112 21.60 1.83 7.58
N LEU A 113 21.96 2.13 8.84
CA LEU A 113 23.11 1.48 9.50
C LEU A 113 22.88 -0.03 9.64
N ILE A 114 21.67 -0.44 10.00
CA ILE A 114 21.28 -1.87 10.07
C ILE A 114 21.39 -2.52 8.70
N LEU A 115 20.82 -1.90 7.66
CA LEU A 115 20.91 -2.42 6.29
C LEU A 115 22.34 -2.48 5.78
N PHE A 116 23.15 -1.48 6.07
CA PHE A 116 24.54 -1.45 5.63
C PHE A 116 25.33 -2.58 6.28
N ASN A 117 25.12 -2.84 7.58
CA ASN A 117 25.75 -3.98 8.25
C ASN A 117 25.25 -5.33 7.69
N ALA A 118 23.95 -5.47 7.40
CA ALA A 118 23.42 -6.66 6.72
C ALA A 118 24.06 -6.88 5.33
N TYR A 119 24.22 -5.80 4.56
CA TYR A 119 24.94 -5.82 3.28
C TYR A 119 26.39 -6.27 3.45
N LEU A 120 27.10 -5.79 4.47
CA LEU A 120 28.48 -6.20 4.73
C LEU A 120 28.58 -7.71 5.00
N HIS A 121 27.66 -8.28 5.80
CA HIS A 121 27.62 -9.73 6.04
C HIS A 121 27.39 -10.55 4.78
N GLU A 122 26.49 -10.09 3.90
CA GLU A 122 26.18 -10.80 2.65
C GLU A 122 27.29 -10.65 1.61
N GLN A 123 27.82 -9.45 1.44
CA GLN A 123 28.68 -9.11 0.31
C GLN A 123 30.18 -9.25 0.61
N TYR A 124 30.61 -9.27 1.87
CA TYR A 124 32.01 -9.50 2.23
C TYR A 124 32.54 -10.86 1.72
N PRO A 125 31.83 -12.00 1.90
CA PRO A 125 32.25 -13.27 1.31
C PRO A 125 32.25 -13.28 -0.23
N LEU A 126 31.48 -12.39 -0.84
CA LEU A 126 31.34 -12.23 -2.30
C LEU A 126 32.29 -11.16 -2.87
N ALA A 127 33.25 -10.69 -2.07
CA ALA A 127 34.20 -9.64 -2.44
C ALA A 127 33.54 -8.36 -2.98
N PHE A 128 32.36 -8.00 -2.43
CA PHE A 128 31.58 -6.82 -2.82
C PHE A 128 31.27 -6.75 -4.33
N CYS A 129 30.84 -7.88 -4.91
CA CYS A 129 30.47 -7.96 -6.32
C CYS A 129 29.28 -7.04 -6.70
N ARG A 130 28.48 -6.62 -5.72
CA ARG A 130 27.43 -5.60 -5.86
C ARG A 130 27.73 -4.43 -4.93
N SER A 131 27.47 -3.21 -5.40
CA SER A 131 27.47 -2.04 -4.52
C SER A 131 26.28 -2.06 -3.55
N PHE A 132 26.34 -1.28 -2.48
CA PHE A 132 25.21 -1.14 -1.54
C PHE A 132 23.94 -0.64 -2.25
N SER A 133 24.05 0.29 -3.20
CA SER A 133 22.91 0.79 -3.97
C SER A 133 22.28 -0.28 -4.86
N GLN A 134 23.08 -1.12 -5.51
CA GLN A 134 22.60 -2.25 -6.31
C GLN A 134 21.94 -3.31 -5.42
N TRP A 135 22.53 -3.60 -4.27
CA TRP A 135 21.97 -4.54 -3.29
C TRP A 135 20.63 -4.06 -2.73
N LEU A 136 20.50 -2.78 -2.37
CA LEU A 136 19.23 -2.20 -1.93
C LEU A 136 18.17 -2.25 -3.03
N CYS A 137 18.54 -1.96 -4.28
CA CYS A 137 17.63 -2.03 -5.43
C CYS A 137 17.09 -3.45 -5.63
N ALA A 138 17.96 -4.47 -5.56
CA ALA A 138 17.55 -5.88 -5.63
C ALA A 138 16.67 -6.31 -4.44
N ASN A 139 16.82 -5.65 -3.29
CA ASN A 139 16.02 -5.83 -2.08
C ASN A 139 14.96 -4.74 -1.93
N ALA A 140 14.21 -4.44 -3.01
CA ALA A 140 13.28 -3.32 -3.06
C ALA A 140 12.23 -3.28 -1.94
N TRP A 141 11.88 -4.43 -1.33
CA TRP A 141 10.99 -4.51 -0.16
C TRP A 141 11.42 -3.56 0.98
N VAL A 142 12.71 -3.26 1.08
CA VAL A 142 13.29 -2.30 2.03
C VAL A 142 12.71 -0.89 1.81
N TYR A 143 12.51 -0.46 0.56
CA TYR A 143 11.92 0.84 0.26
C TYR A 143 10.45 0.91 0.68
N ARG A 144 9.68 -0.18 0.58
CA ARG A 144 8.30 -0.24 1.11
C ARG A 144 8.29 -0.09 2.63
N LEU A 145 9.25 -0.73 3.30
CA LEU A 145 9.38 -0.66 4.75
C LEU A 145 9.78 0.76 5.20
N LEU A 146 10.69 1.42 4.49
CA LEU A 146 11.05 2.83 4.71
C LEU A 146 9.84 3.77 4.57
N SER A 147 8.93 3.51 3.64
CA SER A 147 7.68 4.29 3.54
C SER A 147 6.80 4.19 4.79
N CYS A 148 7.00 3.16 5.61
CA CYS A 148 6.25 2.90 6.84
C CYS A 148 6.94 3.47 8.10
N LEU A 149 7.95 4.36 7.96
CA LEU A 149 8.60 5.00 9.11
C LEU A 149 7.65 5.89 9.92
N ASN A 150 6.62 6.44 9.27
CA ASN A 150 5.57 7.20 9.95
C ASN A 150 4.23 6.45 9.83
N GLN A 151 3.91 5.66 10.85
CA GLN A 151 2.62 4.98 11.00
C GLN A 151 1.80 5.53 12.17
N SER A 152 1.96 6.82 12.48
CA SER A 152 1.28 7.46 13.62
C SER A 152 -0.24 7.35 13.56
N GLU A 153 -0.80 7.29 12.35
CA GLU A 153 -2.25 7.16 12.13
C GLU A 153 -2.83 5.85 12.69
N LEU A 154 -2.03 4.80 12.85
CA LEU A 154 -2.47 3.56 13.51
C LEU A 154 -2.78 3.75 15.00
N ARG A 155 -2.30 4.84 15.60
CA ARG A 155 -2.52 5.20 17.00
C ARG A 155 -3.26 6.54 17.14
N ALA A 156 -3.89 7.02 16.08
CA ALA A 156 -4.73 8.22 16.18
C ALA A 156 -5.97 7.91 17.03
N PRO A 157 -6.27 8.69 18.08
CA PRO A 157 -7.40 8.41 18.95
C PRO A 157 -8.74 8.63 18.23
N ALA A 158 -9.73 7.78 18.54
CA ALA A 158 -11.07 7.88 17.97
C ALA A 158 -11.77 9.21 18.35
N ASP A 159 -11.47 9.73 19.55
CA ASP A 159 -12.06 10.97 20.10
C ASP A 159 -11.70 12.25 19.33
N LEU A 160 -10.83 12.17 18.31
CA LEU A 160 -10.57 13.26 17.38
C LEU A 160 -11.84 13.74 16.69
N ILE A 161 -12.80 12.84 16.42
CA ILE A 161 -14.09 13.20 15.82
C ILE A 161 -14.92 14.01 16.83
N THR A 162 -15.02 13.56 18.07
CA THR A 162 -15.88 14.20 19.09
C THR A 162 -15.28 15.49 19.64
N LYS A 163 -13.95 15.65 19.55
CA LYS A 163 -13.22 16.89 19.79
C LYS A 163 -13.26 17.86 18.60
N GLY A 164 -13.82 17.47 17.45
CA GLY A 164 -13.87 18.30 16.24
C GLY A 164 -12.51 18.48 15.54
N ALA A 165 -11.48 17.73 15.95
CA ALA A 165 -10.19 17.70 15.27
C ALA A 165 -10.26 16.98 13.92
N ARG A 166 -11.21 16.05 13.78
CA ARG A 166 -11.62 15.39 12.54
C ARG A 166 -13.12 15.53 12.34
N VAL A 167 -13.55 15.42 11.09
CA VAL A 167 -14.97 15.42 10.71
C VAL A 167 -15.32 14.14 9.96
N LEU A 168 -16.58 13.74 10.04
CA LEU A 168 -17.11 12.63 9.23
C LEU A 168 -17.64 13.20 7.92
N VAL A 169 -17.16 12.67 6.80
CA VAL A 169 -17.58 13.10 5.46
C VAL A 169 -18.33 11.95 4.78
N ALA A 170 -19.51 12.26 4.22
CA ALA A 170 -20.30 11.28 3.50
C ALA A 170 -19.62 10.89 2.17
N ASP A 171 -19.50 9.59 1.91
CA ASP A 171 -18.74 9.09 0.75
C ASP A 171 -19.46 9.34 -0.59
N GLU A 172 -20.80 9.43 -0.58
CA GLU A 172 -21.65 9.73 -1.74
C GLU A 172 -21.22 11.00 -2.49
N PHE A 173 -20.70 11.99 -1.75
CA PHE A 173 -20.19 13.24 -2.32
C PHE A 173 -18.87 13.05 -3.09
N LEU A 174 -17.98 12.17 -2.61
CA LEU A 174 -16.65 11.95 -3.18
C LEU A 174 -16.62 10.81 -4.23
N ALA A 175 -17.72 10.08 -4.36
CA ALA A 175 -17.88 8.94 -5.25
C ALA A 175 -18.97 9.22 -6.31
N PRO A 176 -18.70 10.02 -7.35
CA PRO A 176 -19.70 10.31 -8.38
C PRO A 176 -20.16 9.04 -9.10
N ASP A 177 -21.46 8.90 -9.27
CA ASP A 177 -22.08 7.76 -9.96
C ASP A 177 -22.02 7.91 -11.48
N VAL A 178 -20.83 7.66 -12.04
CA VAL A 178 -20.55 7.76 -13.48
C VAL A 178 -21.36 6.74 -14.29
N LEU A 179 -21.67 5.58 -13.71
CA LEU A 179 -22.42 4.51 -14.38
C LEU A 179 -23.93 4.55 -14.12
N LEU A 180 -24.41 5.53 -13.35
CA LEU A 180 -25.82 5.75 -13.04
C LEU A 180 -26.52 4.52 -12.43
N THR A 181 -25.79 3.74 -11.61
CA THR A 181 -26.30 2.48 -11.04
C THR A 181 -26.96 2.63 -9.68
N VAL A 182 -26.88 3.80 -9.02
CA VAL A 182 -27.49 4.02 -7.70
C VAL A 182 -28.99 3.72 -7.72
N LYS A 183 -29.69 4.04 -8.82
CA LYS A 183 -31.14 3.82 -8.93
C LYS A 183 -31.52 2.33 -8.89
N GLU A 184 -30.74 1.48 -9.56
CA GLU A 184 -31.03 0.04 -9.69
C GLU A 184 -30.40 -0.77 -8.55
N MET A 185 -29.14 -0.47 -8.24
CA MET A 185 -28.30 -1.28 -7.36
C MET A 185 -28.09 -0.66 -5.98
N LYS A 186 -28.61 0.55 -5.74
CA LYS A 186 -28.40 1.33 -4.50
C LYS A 186 -26.94 1.68 -4.21
N VAL A 187 -26.06 1.53 -5.18
CA VAL A 187 -24.62 1.82 -5.09
C VAL A 187 -24.11 2.37 -6.40
N ALA A 188 -23.18 3.31 -6.31
CA ALA A 188 -22.54 3.93 -7.46
C ALA A 188 -21.58 2.99 -8.18
N ASN A 189 -21.45 3.18 -9.49
CA ASN A 189 -20.45 2.54 -10.33
C ASN A 189 -20.46 0.99 -10.32
N PHE A 190 -21.61 0.38 -10.06
CA PHE A 190 -21.79 -1.07 -10.14
C PHE A 190 -21.63 -1.57 -11.56
N ARG A 191 -20.76 -2.56 -11.76
CA ARG A 191 -20.50 -3.17 -13.07
C ARG A 191 -20.05 -4.62 -12.95
N ARG A 192 -20.10 -5.32 -14.09
CA ARG A 192 -19.67 -6.70 -14.24
C ARG A 192 -18.71 -6.79 -15.43
N VAL A 193 -17.63 -7.58 -15.29
CA VAL A 193 -16.79 -7.97 -16.43
C VAL A 193 -17.61 -8.87 -17.35
N SER A 194 -17.66 -8.53 -18.65
CA SER A 194 -18.50 -9.23 -19.63
C SER A 194 -18.30 -10.74 -19.58
N LYS A 195 -19.41 -11.46 -19.42
CA LYS A 195 -19.48 -12.94 -19.32
C LYS A 195 -18.67 -13.59 -18.17
N MET A 196 -18.09 -12.82 -17.25
CA MET A 196 -17.31 -13.36 -16.12
C MET A 196 -18.02 -13.11 -14.78
N PRO A 197 -17.77 -13.93 -13.74
CA PRO A 197 -18.38 -13.76 -12.42
C PRO A 197 -17.65 -12.70 -11.58
N ILE A 198 -17.21 -11.60 -12.19
CA ILE A 198 -16.41 -10.55 -11.55
C ILE A 198 -17.19 -9.23 -11.58
N TYR A 199 -17.30 -8.59 -10.42
CA TYR A 199 -18.08 -7.38 -10.20
C TYR A 199 -17.25 -6.30 -9.49
N GLY A 200 -17.56 -5.03 -9.78
CA GLY A 200 -16.89 -3.87 -9.18
C GLY A 200 -17.85 -2.73 -8.89
N MET A 201 -17.63 -1.96 -7.83
CA MET A 201 -18.49 -0.83 -7.44
C MET A 201 -17.85 0.11 -6.39
N ALA A 202 -18.51 1.23 -6.13
CA ALA A 202 -18.22 2.12 -5.00
C ALA A 202 -18.57 1.47 -3.65
N GLN A 203 -18.26 2.15 -2.54
CA GLN A 203 -18.52 1.64 -1.20
C GLN A 203 -20.04 1.56 -0.94
N PRO A 204 -20.61 0.38 -0.73
CA PRO A 204 -22.03 0.25 -0.44
C PRO A 204 -22.35 0.40 1.05
N ALA A 205 -23.55 0.90 1.33
CA ALA A 205 -24.23 0.75 2.60
C ALA A 205 -24.85 -0.66 2.74
N ALA A 206 -25.28 -1.03 3.95
CA ALA A 206 -25.83 -2.35 4.27
C ALA A 206 -27.06 -2.71 3.41
N GLU A 207 -27.92 -1.75 3.07
CA GLU A 207 -29.05 -1.97 2.16
C GLU A 207 -28.55 -2.41 0.77
N ALA A 208 -27.59 -1.66 0.21
CA ALA A 208 -27.03 -1.94 -1.09
C ALA A 208 -26.27 -3.27 -1.15
N VAL A 209 -25.59 -3.67 -0.06
CA VAL A 209 -25.01 -5.02 0.05
C VAL A 209 -26.10 -6.09 -0.14
N GLY A 210 -27.25 -5.95 0.52
CA GLY A 210 -28.37 -6.88 0.38
C GLY A 210 -28.94 -6.93 -1.04
N VAL A 211 -29.06 -5.78 -1.71
CA VAL A 211 -29.51 -5.68 -3.11
C VAL A 211 -28.55 -6.40 -4.05
N VAL A 212 -27.24 -6.17 -3.89
CA VAL A 212 -26.20 -6.82 -4.70
C VAL A 212 -26.19 -8.33 -4.48
N LEU A 213 -26.27 -8.81 -3.24
CA LEU A 213 -26.31 -10.24 -2.96
C LEU A 213 -27.56 -10.91 -3.56
N SER A 214 -28.72 -10.25 -3.45
CA SER A 214 -29.96 -10.72 -4.09
C SER A 214 -29.84 -10.79 -5.61
N TYR A 215 -29.21 -9.79 -6.22
CA TYR A 215 -28.91 -9.76 -7.66
C TYR A 215 -28.00 -10.92 -8.08
N LEU A 216 -26.99 -11.25 -7.27
CA LEU A 216 -26.07 -12.36 -7.55
C LEU A 216 -26.73 -13.74 -7.39
N ALA A 217 -27.65 -13.87 -6.44
CA ALA A 217 -28.38 -15.11 -6.15
C ALA A 217 -29.58 -15.35 -7.10
N ASP A 218 -29.91 -14.40 -7.98
CA ASP A 218 -31.09 -14.49 -8.83
C ASP A 218 -31.12 -15.73 -9.75
N GLU A 219 -32.30 -16.03 -10.30
CA GLU A 219 -32.49 -17.21 -11.15
C GLU A 219 -31.62 -17.22 -12.42
N ARG A 220 -31.06 -16.07 -12.82
CA ARG A 220 -30.23 -15.95 -14.02
C ARG A 220 -28.76 -16.26 -13.72
N ARG A 221 -28.26 -15.82 -12.56
CA ARG A 221 -26.84 -15.90 -12.17
C ARG A 221 -26.57 -17.08 -11.25
N ARG A 222 -27.46 -17.34 -10.30
CA ARG A 222 -27.45 -18.50 -9.40
C ARG A 222 -26.10 -18.70 -8.70
N TYR A 223 -25.51 -17.63 -8.18
CA TYR A 223 -24.30 -17.74 -7.37
C TYR A 223 -24.65 -18.13 -5.94
N SER A 224 -24.13 -19.27 -5.49
CA SER A 224 -24.22 -19.77 -4.11
C SER A 224 -23.06 -19.28 -3.24
N ALA A 225 -21.87 -19.19 -3.81
CA ALA A 225 -20.66 -18.70 -3.17
C ALA A 225 -20.27 -17.31 -3.71
N VAL A 226 -19.96 -16.39 -2.81
CA VAL A 226 -19.55 -15.02 -3.15
C VAL A 226 -18.34 -14.64 -2.30
N LEU A 227 -17.21 -14.35 -2.95
CA LEU A 227 -16.09 -13.66 -2.33
C LEU A 227 -16.29 -12.15 -2.50
N TRP A 228 -16.39 -11.44 -1.39
CA TRP A 228 -16.48 -9.99 -1.35
C TRP A 228 -15.20 -9.39 -0.77
N VAL A 229 -14.52 -8.56 -1.56
CA VAL A 229 -13.24 -7.94 -1.19
C VAL A 229 -13.38 -6.41 -1.14
N CYS A 230 -13.26 -5.85 0.06
CA CYS A 230 -13.07 -4.41 0.21
C CYS A 230 -11.58 -4.08 0.06
N VAL A 231 -11.22 -3.21 -0.90
CA VAL A 231 -9.83 -2.85 -1.19
C VAL A 231 -9.40 -1.48 -0.65
N GLN A 232 -10.14 -0.96 0.33
CA GLN A 232 -9.90 0.34 0.98
C GLN A 232 -8.89 0.24 2.13
N ASP A 233 -8.02 1.23 2.23
CA ASP A 233 -7.06 1.45 3.31
C ASP A 233 -7.48 2.57 4.27
N GLU A 234 -8.68 3.11 4.12
CA GLU A 234 -9.28 4.17 4.95
C GLU A 234 -10.30 3.62 5.94
N LEU A 235 -10.56 4.31 7.05
CA LEU A 235 -11.65 3.96 7.96
C LEU A 235 -13.01 4.28 7.34
N VAL A 236 -13.94 3.32 7.42
CA VAL A 236 -15.30 3.43 6.88
C VAL A 236 -16.32 3.00 7.93
N LEU A 237 -17.32 3.86 8.17
CA LEU A 237 -18.44 3.53 9.06
C LEU A 237 -19.77 3.77 8.34
N GLU A 238 -20.75 2.94 8.63
CA GLU A 238 -22.14 3.23 8.29
C GLU A 238 -22.83 3.85 9.51
N CYS A 239 -23.26 5.10 9.40
CA CYS A 239 -23.97 5.79 10.47
C CYS A 239 -25.35 6.25 10.00
N ASN A 240 -26.40 5.91 10.76
CA ASN A 240 -27.81 6.15 10.38
C ASN A 240 -28.16 5.72 8.93
N GLY A 241 -27.54 4.64 8.43
CA GLY A 241 -27.78 4.10 7.07
C GLY A 241 -26.97 4.76 5.95
N GLN A 242 -26.05 5.69 6.25
CA GLN A 242 -25.20 6.36 5.28
C GLN A 242 -23.71 6.08 5.57
N ILE A 243 -22.88 5.99 4.53
CA ILE A 243 -21.45 5.74 4.67
C ILE A 243 -20.68 7.03 4.95
N PHE A 244 -19.81 6.99 5.97
CA PHE A 244 -18.94 8.08 6.39
C PHE A 244 -17.49 7.64 6.51
N CYS A 245 -16.59 8.55 6.13
CA CYS A 245 -15.14 8.41 6.30
C CYS A 245 -14.59 9.60 7.11
N PRO A 246 -13.68 9.40 8.08
CA PRO A 246 -12.95 10.47 8.73
C PRO A 246 -12.08 11.29 7.75
N ARG A 247 -12.06 12.60 7.95
CA ARG A 247 -11.24 13.56 7.19
C ARG A 247 -10.70 14.66 8.09
N GLU A 248 -9.62 15.31 7.65
CA GLU A 248 -9.16 16.55 8.27
C GLU A 248 -10.07 17.72 7.81
N PRO A 249 -10.54 18.58 8.72
CA PRO A 249 -11.50 19.65 8.39
C PRO A 249 -10.97 20.65 7.34
N THR A 250 -9.65 20.81 7.27
CA THR A 250 -8.97 21.71 6.33
C THR A 250 -8.90 21.18 4.90
N CYS A 251 -9.06 19.87 4.71
CA CYS A 251 -8.98 19.21 3.41
C CYS A 251 -9.94 18.00 3.32
N PRO A 252 -11.27 18.23 3.37
CA PRO A 252 -12.27 17.16 3.41
C PRO A 252 -12.25 16.22 2.18
N GLU A 253 -11.72 16.69 1.05
CA GLU A 253 -11.51 15.93 -0.19
C GLU A 253 -10.36 14.91 -0.05
N GLN A 254 -9.39 15.16 0.84
CA GLN A 254 -8.18 14.34 0.97
C GLN A 254 -8.40 13.19 1.94
N GLN A 255 -8.20 11.96 1.45
CA GLN A 255 -8.37 10.78 2.27
C GLN A 255 -7.26 10.63 3.32
N ILE A 256 -7.59 10.03 4.46
CA ILE A 256 -6.61 9.62 5.49
C ILE A 256 -6.31 8.14 5.25
N SER A 257 -5.15 7.85 4.68
CA SER A 257 -4.69 6.50 4.34
C SER A 257 -3.96 5.87 5.51
N LEU A 258 -4.30 4.62 5.83
CA LEU A 258 -3.58 3.79 6.80
C LEU A 258 -2.58 2.88 6.06
N TYR A 259 -1.72 3.48 5.24
CA TYR A 259 -0.77 2.74 4.42
C TYR A 259 0.11 1.80 5.27
N GLY A 260 0.16 0.53 4.86
CA GLY A 260 0.92 -0.51 5.55
C GLY A 260 0.16 -1.21 6.68
N ALA A 261 -1.05 -0.76 7.05
CA ALA A 261 -1.92 -1.45 7.99
C ALA A 261 -2.38 -2.81 7.47
N SER A 262 -2.57 -3.77 8.37
CA SER A 262 -3.31 -5.00 8.11
C SER A 262 -4.82 -4.75 8.15
N ALA A 263 -5.61 -5.65 7.56
CA ALA A 263 -7.06 -5.60 7.62
C ALA A 263 -7.58 -5.54 9.07
N GLN A 264 -7.02 -6.38 9.94
CA GLN A 264 -7.37 -6.44 11.36
C GLN A 264 -7.15 -5.10 12.06
N GLU A 265 -6.01 -4.44 11.85
CA GLU A 265 -5.72 -3.14 12.48
C GLU A 265 -6.73 -2.07 12.04
N ILE A 266 -7.12 -2.06 10.76
CA ILE A 266 -8.13 -1.12 10.27
C ILE A 266 -9.49 -1.41 10.90
N GLU A 267 -9.89 -2.68 10.97
CA GLU A 267 -11.16 -3.10 11.57
C GLU A 267 -11.23 -2.78 13.08
N GLU A 268 -10.13 -2.94 13.82
CA GLU A 268 -10.02 -2.57 15.23
C GLU A 268 -10.17 -1.04 15.45
N LEU A 269 -9.59 -0.24 14.55
CA LEU A 269 -9.76 1.22 14.56
C LEU A 269 -11.19 1.63 14.20
N GLU A 270 -11.84 0.95 13.25
CA GLU A 270 -13.26 1.16 12.93
C GLU A 270 -14.15 0.83 14.13
N CYS A 271 -13.88 -0.26 14.86
CA CYS A 271 -14.59 -0.59 16.10
C CYS A 271 -14.44 0.51 17.14
N SER A 272 -13.21 0.97 17.38
CA SER A 272 -12.92 2.05 18.34
C SER A 272 -13.63 3.35 17.95
N LEU A 273 -13.63 3.68 16.66
CA LEU A 273 -14.31 4.86 16.12
C LEU A 273 -15.83 4.77 16.25
N LYS A 274 -16.42 3.60 15.98
CA LYS A 274 -17.85 3.33 16.16
C LYS A 274 -18.26 3.56 17.62
N ASP A 275 -17.49 2.99 18.55
CA ASP A 275 -17.79 3.08 19.98
C ASP A 275 -17.71 4.53 20.48
N GLU A 276 -16.74 5.32 20.00
CA GLU A 276 -16.65 6.74 20.30
C GLU A 276 -17.84 7.53 19.73
N VAL A 277 -18.20 7.31 18.46
CA VAL A 277 -19.32 8.00 17.80
C VAL A 277 -20.63 7.75 18.55
N LEU A 278 -20.92 6.49 18.89
CA LEU A 278 -22.15 6.12 19.63
C LEU A 278 -22.11 6.52 21.10
N GLY A 279 -20.96 6.34 21.75
CA GLY A 279 -20.76 6.64 23.17
C GLY A 279 -20.83 8.13 23.48
N SER A 280 -20.44 8.99 22.51
CA SER A 280 -20.46 10.44 22.70
C SER A 280 -21.84 11.01 22.97
N GLN A 281 -22.89 10.43 22.37
CA GLN A 281 -24.27 10.96 22.36
C GLN A 281 -24.33 12.48 22.09
N LYS A 282 -23.42 12.97 21.23
CA LYS A 282 -23.28 14.38 20.87
C LYS A 282 -23.71 14.62 19.42
N TRP A 283 -24.12 15.85 19.16
CA TRP A 283 -24.20 16.35 17.79
C TRP A 283 -22.79 16.53 17.26
N LEU A 284 -22.45 15.81 16.20
CA LEU A 284 -21.14 15.85 15.55
C LEU A 284 -21.25 16.64 14.24
N GLU A 285 -20.21 17.42 13.94
CA GLU A 285 -20.07 18.06 12.63
C GLU A 285 -19.80 16.98 11.57
N VAL A 286 -20.60 17.01 10.51
CA VAL A 286 -20.45 16.15 9.34
C VAL A 286 -20.42 17.02 8.08
N THR A 287 -19.79 16.54 7.03
CA THR A 287 -19.87 17.15 5.69
C THR A 287 -20.73 16.27 4.78
N LEU A 288 -21.81 16.85 4.26
CA LEU A 288 -22.66 16.24 3.23
C LEU A 288 -22.69 17.19 2.04
N GLU A 289 -22.42 16.71 0.82
CA GLU A 289 -22.64 17.49 -0.41
C GLU A 289 -22.08 18.94 -0.34
N GLN A 290 -20.88 19.11 0.24
CA GLN A 290 -20.19 20.40 0.51
C GLN A 290 -20.76 21.27 1.64
N GLU A 291 -21.86 20.87 2.27
CA GLU A 291 -22.44 21.56 3.42
C GLU A 291 -22.02 20.93 4.75
N LYS A 292 -21.72 21.80 5.72
CA LYS A 292 -21.52 21.39 7.11
C LYS A 292 -22.86 21.23 7.80
N GLN A 293 -23.09 20.08 8.40
CA GLN A 293 -24.29 19.79 9.16
C GLN A 293 -23.94 19.19 10.51
N MET A 294 -24.82 19.39 11.49
CA MET A 294 -24.72 18.70 12.77
C MET A 294 -25.61 17.47 12.72
N LYS A 295 -25.07 16.28 12.99
CA LYS A 295 -25.84 15.04 13.08
C LYS A 295 -25.64 14.33 14.41
N MET A 296 -26.73 13.81 14.95
CA MET A 296 -26.73 12.85 16.05
C MET A 296 -26.86 11.44 15.47
N PHE A 297 -25.92 10.56 15.81
CA PHE A 297 -25.95 9.18 15.33
C PHE A 297 -26.64 8.27 16.33
N LYS A 298 -27.73 7.63 15.89
CA LYS A 298 -28.50 6.65 16.67
C LYS A 298 -28.04 5.22 16.39
N SER A 299 -27.48 4.99 15.20
CA SER A 299 -26.88 3.72 14.82
C SER A 299 -25.55 3.96 14.11
N CYS A 300 -24.58 3.11 14.39
CA CYS A 300 -23.28 3.09 13.73
C CYS A 300 -22.83 1.63 13.62
N ARG A 301 -22.34 1.23 12.45
CA ARG A 301 -21.86 -0.12 12.17
C ARG A 301 -20.54 -0.07 11.40
N THR A 302 -19.64 -0.96 11.76
CA THR A 302 -18.44 -1.25 10.97
C THR A 302 -18.78 -2.08 9.73
N LEU A 303 -17.89 -2.12 8.74
CA LEU A 303 -18.07 -3.00 7.59
C LEU A 303 -18.12 -4.47 8.02
N GLN A 304 -17.28 -4.87 8.96
CA GLN A 304 -17.24 -6.24 9.49
C GLN A 304 -18.59 -6.68 10.07
N GLU A 305 -19.28 -5.81 10.82
CA GLU A 305 -20.62 -6.08 11.36
C GLU A 305 -21.68 -6.19 10.26
N ILE A 306 -21.61 -5.33 9.23
CA ILE A 306 -22.53 -5.37 8.08
C ILE A 306 -22.42 -6.71 7.35
N PHE A 307 -21.20 -7.13 7.00
CA PHE A 307 -20.98 -8.39 6.29
C PHE A 307 -21.28 -9.61 7.16
N SER A 308 -20.97 -9.56 8.46
CA SER A 308 -21.34 -10.63 9.40
C SER A 308 -22.85 -10.83 9.49
N THR A 309 -23.62 -9.75 9.41
CA THR A 309 -25.09 -9.82 9.39
C THR A 309 -25.59 -10.48 8.10
N HIS A 310 -25.10 -10.04 6.94
CA HIS A 310 -25.49 -10.61 5.64
C HIS A 310 -25.06 -12.07 5.45
N LYS A 311 -23.97 -12.50 6.10
CA LYS A 311 -23.53 -13.89 6.10
C LYS A 311 -24.54 -14.84 6.74
N GLN A 312 -25.39 -14.36 7.65
CA GLN A 312 -26.44 -15.17 8.27
C GLN A 312 -27.54 -15.57 7.26
N THR A 313 -27.84 -14.70 6.31
CA THR A 313 -28.83 -14.94 5.24
C THR A 313 -28.20 -15.52 3.97
N HIS A 314 -26.91 -15.26 3.74
CA HIS A 314 -26.14 -15.74 2.60
C HIS A 314 -24.95 -16.57 3.09
N GLN A 315 -25.17 -17.86 3.39
CA GLN A 315 -24.14 -18.71 4.01
C GLN A 315 -22.85 -18.84 3.20
N GLY A 316 -22.92 -18.75 1.86
CA GLY A 316 -21.76 -18.77 0.97
C GLY A 316 -21.05 -17.42 0.80
N LEU A 317 -21.41 -16.39 1.56
CA LEU A 317 -20.73 -15.10 1.56
C LEU A 317 -19.44 -15.16 2.40
N GLN A 318 -18.32 -14.90 1.74
CA GLN A 318 -17.03 -14.66 2.38
C GLN A 318 -16.62 -13.21 2.17
N TYR A 319 -16.52 -12.45 3.25
CA TYR A 319 -15.98 -11.09 3.25
C TYR A 319 -14.51 -11.10 3.67
N THR A 320 -13.70 -10.30 2.99
CA THR A 320 -12.32 -10.01 3.40
C THR A 320 -11.95 -8.58 3.02
N ARG A 321 -11.00 -8.00 3.75
CA ARG A 321 -10.42 -6.70 3.42
C ARG A 321 -8.97 -6.86 2.96
N ILE A 322 -8.63 -6.26 1.82
CA ILE A 322 -7.27 -6.28 1.25
C ILE A 322 -6.92 -4.85 0.82
N PRO A 323 -6.35 -4.03 1.73
CA PRO A 323 -6.10 -2.62 1.48
C PRO A 323 -5.13 -2.39 0.31
N LEU A 324 -5.57 -1.64 -0.71
CA LEU A 324 -4.75 -1.29 -1.87
C LEU A 324 -4.49 0.23 -1.93
N PRO A 325 -3.30 0.66 -2.38
CA PRO A 325 -3.03 2.08 -2.57
C PRO A 325 -3.87 2.67 -3.72
N GLU A 326 -4.26 3.94 -3.58
CA GLU A 326 -5.16 4.61 -4.53
C GLU A 326 -4.58 4.76 -5.95
N CYS A 327 -3.35 5.27 -6.07
CA CYS A 327 -2.67 5.51 -7.35
C CYS A 327 -1.50 4.56 -7.63
N ALA A 328 -0.76 4.15 -6.60
CA ALA A 328 0.38 3.26 -6.76
C ALA A 328 -0.02 1.83 -7.19
N ALA A 329 0.98 1.06 -7.62
CA ALA A 329 0.82 -0.38 -7.77
C ALA A 329 0.56 -1.04 -6.40
N PRO A 330 -0.33 -2.06 -6.33
CA PRO A 330 -0.42 -2.95 -5.16
C PRO A 330 0.97 -3.47 -4.77
N ARG A 331 1.19 -3.72 -3.48
CA ARG A 331 2.41 -4.42 -3.05
C ARG A 331 2.34 -5.85 -3.53
N GLU A 332 3.49 -6.47 -3.68
CA GLU A 332 3.60 -7.84 -4.11
C GLU A 332 2.80 -8.80 -3.21
N GLU A 333 2.79 -8.57 -1.89
CA GLU A 333 1.98 -9.37 -0.96
C GLU A 333 0.47 -9.11 -1.10
N ASP A 334 0.05 -7.97 -1.66
CA ASP A 334 -1.37 -7.69 -1.90
C ASP A 334 -1.89 -8.51 -3.09
N PHE A 335 -1.06 -8.75 -4.12
CA PHE A 335 -1.38 -9.72 -5.19
C PHE A 335 -1.52 -11.14 -4.65
N ASP A 336 -0.63 -11.55 -3.73
CA ASP A 336 -0.70 -12.86 -3.08
C ASP A 336 -2.01 -13.05 -2.33
N ARG A 337 -2.39 -12.07 -1.50
CA ARG A 337 -3.64 -12.13 -0.73
C ARG A 337 -4.88 -12.21 -1.64
N LEU A 338 -4.90 -11.47 -2.75
CA LEU A 338 -6.00 -11.53 -3.72
C LEU A 338 -6.08 -12.91 -4.38
N LEU A 339 -4.94 -13.44 -4.84
CA LEU A 339 -4.85 -14.76 -5.47
C LEU A 339 -5.27 -15.87 -4.51
N ASP A 340 -4.79 -15.85 -3.27
CA ASP A 340 -5.10 -16.86 -2.27
C ASP A 340 -6.56 -16.80 -1.81
N ALA A 341 -7.13 -15.59 -1.63
CA ALA A 341 -8.54 -15.44 -1.33
C ALA A 341 -9.43 -16.03 -2.44
N MET A 342 -9.07 -15.78 -3.71
CA MET A 342 -9.79 -16.36 -4.85
C MET A 342 -9.64 -17.88 -4.93
N LYS A 343 -8.42 -18.40 -4.77
CA LYS A 343 -8.15 -19.86 -4.74
C LYS A 343 -8.95 -20.57 -3.65
N SER A 344 -9.01 -19.97 -2.46
CA SER A 344 -9.76 -20.51 -1.32
C SER A 344 -11.23 -20.72 -1.68
N VAL A 345 -11.89 -19.70 -2.24
CA VAL A 345 -13.32 -19.80 -2.56
C VAL A 345 -13.58 -20.70 -3.77
N LEU A 346 -12.69 -20.71 -4.77
CA LEU A 346 -12.81 -21.61 -5.92
C LEU A 346 -12.61 -23.08 -5.58
N ALA A 347 -11.86 -23.38 -4.51
CA ALA A 347 -11.72 -24.75 -4.01
C ALA A 347 -13.05 -25.29 -3.45
N ASP A 348 -13.87 -24.42 -2.86
CA ASP A 348 -15.17 -24.77 -2.30
C ASP A 348 -16.28 -24.76 -3.38
N ASP A 349 -16.30 -23.75 -4.25
CA ASP A 349 -17.29 -23.61 -5.33
C ASP A 349 -16.64 -23.01 -6.60
N SER A 350 -16.48 -23.84 -7.63
CA SER A 350 -15.88 -23.45 -8.91
C SER A 350 -16.69 -22.40 -9.68
N ARG A 351 -17.94 -22.14 -9.26
CA ARG A 351 -18.83 -21.14 -9.84
C ARG A 351 -18.93 -19.87 -9.00
N ALA A 352 -18.09 -19.68 -7.99
CA ALA A 352 -18.14 -18.51 -7.12
C ALA A 352 -18.10 -17.17 -7.87
N ALA A 353 -18.79 -16.17 -7.31
CA ALA A 353 -18.71 -14.78 -7.75
C ALA A 353 -17.71 -13.97 -6.94
N PHE A 354 -17.04 -13.02 -7.59
CA PHE A 354 -16.03 -12.15 -7.01
C PHE A 354 -16.50 -10.71 -7.09
N VAL A 355 -16.64 -10.06 -5.94
CA VAL A 355 -17.13 -8.68 -5.81
C VAL A 355 -16.02 -7.84 -5.20
N PHE A 356 -15.64 -6.75 -5.87
CA PHE A 356 -14.62 -5.82 -5.41
C PHE A 356 -15.21 -4.44 -5.21
N ASN A 357 -14.88 -3.79 -4.10
CA ASN A 357 -15.29 -2.42 -3.87
C ASN A 357 -14.17 -1.55 -3.27
N CYS A 358 -14.17 -0.28 -3.64
CA CYS A 358 -13.34 0.77 -3.04
C CYS A 358 -14.20 2.03 -2.80
N SER A 359 -13.63 3.18 -2.45
CA SER A 359 -14.40 4.40 -2.16
C SER A 359 -15.36 4.75 -3.32
N ASN A 360 -14.82 5.01 -4.50
CA ASN A 360 -15.61 5.41 -5.67
C ASN A 360 -15.84 4.30 -6.73
N GLY A 361 -15.33 3.09 -6.53
CA GLY A 361 -15.45 2.00 -7.51
C GLY A 361 -14.62 2.16 -8.78
N GLY A 362 -13.71 3.14 -8.82
CA GLY A 362 -12.80 3.41 -9.93
C GLY A 362 -11.49 2.64 -9.83
N SER A 363 -10.38 3.37 -9.70
CA SER A 363 -8.98 2.93 -9.80
C SER A 363 -8.66 1.61 -9.06
N ARG A 364 -8.93 1.53 -7.74
CA ARG A 364 -8.59 0.35 -6.93
C ARG A 364 -9.46 -0.86 -7.27
N SER A 365 -10.77 -0.64 -7.45
CA SER A 365 -11.70 -1.71 -7.85
C SER A 365 -11.35 -2.27 -9.22
N THR A 366 -11.09 -1.41 -10.22
CA THR A 366 -10.63 -1.83 -11.56
C THR A 366 -9.35 -2.67 -11.47
N THR A 367 -8.38 -2.25 -10.64
CA THR A 367 -7.14 -3.00 -10.46
C THR A 367 -7.39 -4.41 -9.90
N ALA A 368 -8.21 -4.53 -8.85
CA ALA A 368 -8.57 -5.82 -8.27
C ALA A 368 -9.37 -6.71 -9.25
N MET A 369 -10.29 -6.12 -10.02
CA MET A 369 -11.03 -6.83 -11.06
C MET A 369 -10.12 -7.34 -12.19
N THR A 370 -9.10 -6.57 -12.59
CA THR A 370 -8.12 -7.01 -13.60
C THR A 370 -7.27 -8.16 -13.09
N ILE A 371 -6.81 -8.10 -11.83
CA ILE A 371 -6.08 -9.21 -11.17
C ILE A 371 -6.96 -10.47 -11.14
N ALA A 372 -8.24 -10.32 -10.78
CA ALA A 372 -9.19 -11.42 -10.76
C ALA A 372 -9.46 -12.00 -12.17
N THR A 373 -9.55 -11.14 -13.18
CA THR A 373 -9.77 -11.54 -14.58
C THR A 373 -8.61 -12.40 -15.08
N LEU A 374 -7.38 -11.94 -14.87
CA LEU A 374 -6.17 -12.70 -15.22
C LEU A 374 -6.12 -14.03 -14.48
N THR A 375 -6.39 -14.02 -13.18
CA THR A 375 -6.42 -15.24 -12.34
C THR A 375 -7.42 -16.27 -12.88
N LEU A 376 -8.66 -15.85 -13.18
CA LEU A 376 -9.68 -16.76 -13.71
C LEU A 376 -9.35 -17.27 -15.12
N TRP A 377 -8.77 -16.46 -16.01
CA TRP A 377 -8.31 -16.95 -17.31
C TRP A 377 -7.18 -17.98 -17.18
N HIS A 378 -6.31 -17.81 -16.19
CA HIS A 378 -5.29 -18.81 -15.90
C HIS A 378 -5.88 -20.14 -15.40
N PHE A 379 -6.99 -20.11 -14.67
CA PHE A 379 -7.65 -21.33 -14.21
C PHE A 379 -8.58 -21.97 -15.24
N ASN A 380 -9.35 -21.16 -15.98
CA ASN A 380 -10.41 -21.64 -16.86
C ASN A 380 -10.02 -21.68 -18.34
N GLY A 381 -8.87 -21.11 -18.70
CA GLY A 381 -8.45 -20.90 -20.08
C GLY A 381 -8.65 -19.45 -20.51
N PHE A 382 -7.75 -19.00 -21.39
CA PHE A 382 -7.85 -17.68 -22.00
C PHE A 382 -8.94 -17.69 -23.09
N PRO A 383 -9.73 -16.60 -23.22
CA PRO A 383 -10.70 -16.50 -24.30
C PRO A 383 -9.99 -16.38 -25.66
N GLU A 384 -10.72 -16.71 -26.74
CA GLU A 384 -10.24 -16.42 -28.09
C GLU A 384 -10.19 -14.90 -28.28
N PHE A 385 -8.98 -14.38 -28.43
CA PHE A 385 -8.74 -12.97 -28.63
C PHE A 385 -8.85 -12.60 -30.10
N GLY A 386 -9.71 -11.65 -30.44
CA GLY A 386 -9.70 -11.02 -31.76
C GLY A 386 -8.37 -10.31 -32.05
N GLU A 387 -8.08 -10.07 -33.32
CA GLU A 387 -6.90 -9.30 -33.76
C GLU A 387 -7.07 -7.79 -33.57
N GLU A 388 -8.30 -7.32 -33.34
CA GLU A 388 -8.61 -5.88 -33.24
C GLU A 388 -8.31 -5.34 -31.83
N GLU A 389 -7.25 -4.55 -31.71
CA GLU A 389 -6.98 -3.73 -30.51
C GLU A 389 -7.87 -2.49 -30.51
N ILE A 390 -8.47 -2.16 -29.36
CA ILE A 390 -9.22 -0.91 -29.20
C ILE A 390 -8.21 0.25 -29.25
N VAL A 391 -8.28 1.06 -30.30
CA VAL A 391 -7.42 2.24 -30.49
C VAL A 391 -8.25 3.51 -30.41
N SER A 392 -8.01 4.30 -29.38
CA SER A 392 -8.34 5.71 -29.34
C SER A 392 -7.23 6.50 -30.06
N VAL A 393 -7.62 7.43 -30.95
CA VAL A 393 -6.72 8.31 -31.73
C VAL A 393 -6.87 9.75 -31.21
N PRO A 394 -5.85 10.64 -31.19
CA PRO A 394 -4.44 10.53 -31.59
C PRO A 394 -3.51 10.00 -30.47
N ASP A 395 -2.30 9.56 -30.85
CA ASP A 395 -1.31 8.83 -30.04
C ASP A 395 -1.67 7.39 -29.65
N ALA A 396 -2.16 6.63 -30.65
CA ALA A 396 -2.47 5.19 -30.57
C ALA A 396 -1.41 4.36 -29.82
N LYS A 397 -0.14 4.74 -29.91
CA LYS A 397 0.97 4.10 -29.20
C LYS A 397 0.73 4.04 -27.68
N TYR A 398 0.36 5.16 -27.06
CA TYR A 398 0.23 5.23 -25.59
C TYR A 398 -1.08 4.65 -25.09
N THR A 399 -2.13 4.73 -25.90
CA THR A 399 -3.41 4.10 -25.61
C THR A 399 -3.30 2.57 -25.76
N LYS A 400 -2.37 2.08 -26.59
CA LYS A 400 -1.87 0.70 -26.62
C LYS A 400 -0.89 0.34 -25.49
N GLY A 401 -0.53 1.28 -24.61
CA GLY A 401 0.41 1.01 -23.52
C GLY A 401 1.87 0.78 -23.95
N GLU A 402 2.26 1.21 -25.17
CA GLU A 402 3.60 1.00 -25.72
C GLU A 402 4.63 2.04 -25.24
N PHE A 403 4.66 2.30 -23.93
CA PHE A 403 5.67 3.19 -23.33
C PHE A 403 7.08 2.58 -23.45
N GLU A 404 8.12 3.39 -23.67
CA GLU A 404 9.49 2.89 -23.86
C GLU A 404 9.95 1.93 -22.75
N VAL A 405 9.66 2.26 -21.49
CA VAL A 405 10.00 1.43 -20.33
C VAL A 405 9.21 0.12 -20.28
N VAL A 406 7.96 0.10 -20.75
CA VAL A 406 7.17 -1.13 -20.90
C VAL A 406 7.76 -1.99 -22.01
N MET A 407 8.19 -1.40 -23.13
CA MET A 407 8.85 -2.14 -24.21
C MET A 407 10.20 -2.71 -23.77
N ARG A 408 10.94 -2.02 -22.90
CA ARG A 408 12.15 -2.57 -22.25
C ARG A 408 11.80 -3.77 -21.37
N LEU A 409 10.74 -3.68 -20.56
CA LEU A 409 10.26 -4.81 -19.76
C LEU A 409 9.89 -6.01 -20.64
N ILE A 410 9.13 -5.81 -21.72
CA ILE A 410 8.73 -6.88 -22.64
C ILE A 410 9.94 -7.65 -23.17
N ARG A 411 11.05 -6.96 -23.48
CA ARG A 411 12.29 -7.59 -23.96
C ARG A 411 12.99 -8.41 -22.88
N LEU A 412 12.77 -8.11 -21.60
CA LEU A 412 13.32 -8.87 -20.46
C LEU A 412 12.48 -10.13 -20.16
N LEU A 413 11.18 -10.11 -20.48
CA LEU A 413 10.25 -11.17 -20.10
C LEU A 413 10.15 -12.27 -21.18
N PRO A 414 10.04 -13.55 -20.78
CA PRO A 414 9.72 -14.62 -21.72
C PRO A 414 8.31 -14.39 -22.30
N ASP A 415 8.19 -14.47 -23.62
CA ASP A 415 6.95 -14.17 -24.36
C ASP A 415 6.31 -12.82 -23.97
N GLY A 416 7.13 -11.80 -23.65
CA GLY A 416 6.65 -10.55 -23.06
C GLY A 416 5.55 -9.83 -23.86
N HIS A 417 5.57 -9.92 -25.19
CA HIS A 417 4.51 -9.36 -26.04
C HIS A 417 3.15 -10.02 -25.78
N ARG A 418 3.14 -11.34 -25.60
CA ARG A 418 1.93 -12.09 -25.25
C ARG A 418 1.48 -11.72 -23.83
N MET A 419 2.42 -11.67 -22.88
CA MET A 419 2.11 -11.31 -21.48
C MET A 419 1.43 -9.94 -21.38
N LYS A 420 1.94 -8.96 -22.13
CA LYS A 420 1.33 -7.63 -22.25
C LYS A 420 -0.04 -7.67 -22.91
N ARG A 421 -0.17 -8.33 -24.07
CA ARG A 421 -1.44 -8.39 -24.82
C ARG A 421 -2.57 -8.96 -23.98
N GLU A 422 -2.32 -10.02 -23.23
CA GLU A 422 -3.31 -10.60 -22.32
C GLU A 422 -3.73 -9.61 -21.21
N VAL A 423 -2.80 -8.83 -20.66
CA VAL A 423 -3.13 -7.76 -19.69
C VAL A 423 -3.95 -6.66 -20.32
N ASP A 424 -3.62 -6.24 -21.54
CA ASP A 424 -4.36 -5.20 -22.26
C ASP A 424 -5.81 -5.60 -22.48
N ILE A 425 -6.04 -6.85 -22.89
CA ILE A 425 -7.39 -7.37 -23.11
C ILE A 425 -8.14 -7.53 -21.78
N ALA A 426 -7.45 -7.88 -20.69
CA ALA A 426 -8.08 -7.91 -19.36
C ALA A 426 -8.51 -6.49 -18.93
N LEU A 427 -7.68 -5.47 -19.18
CA LEU A 427 -8.02 -4.07 -18.89
C LEU A 427 -9.20 -3.58 -19.75
N ASP A 428 -9.22 -3.94 -21.04
CA ASP A 428 -10.31 -3.63 -21.96
C ASP A 428 -11.61 -4.28 -21.50
N SER A 429 -11.56 -5.57 -21.13
CA SER A 429 -12.74 -6.32 -20.67
C SER A 429 -13.33 -5.77 -19.36
N VAL A 430 -12.48 -5.31 -18.44
CA VAL A 430 -12.92 -4.70 -17.17
C VAL A 430 -13.50 -3.30 -17.39
N SER A 431 -13.07 -2.60 -18.43
CA SER A 431 -13.43 -1.21 -18.71
C SER A 431 -14.48 -1.06 -19.81
N GLU A 432 -14.97 -2.15 -20.42
CA GLU A 432 -15.94 -2.13 -21.52
C GLU A 432 -17.20 -1.31 -21.21
N THR A 433 -17.68 -1.39 -19.96
CA THR A 433 -18.87 -0.65 -19.51
C THR A 433 -18.54 0.73 -18.94
N MET A 434 -17.27 1.10 -18.86
CA MET A 434 -16.82 2.40 -18.37
C MET A 434 -16.50 3.31 -19.54
N THR A 435 -16.67 4.62 -19.37
CA THR A 435 -16.12 5.56 -20.35
C THR A 435 -14.59 5.40 -20.37
N PRO A 436 -13.97 5.05 -21.52
CA PRO A 436 -12.54 4.74 -21.58
C PRO A 436 -11.65 5.85 -21.00
N MET A 437 -12.13 7.09 -21.06
CA MET A 437 -11.39 8.29 -20.68
C MET A 437 -11.11 8.45 -19.18
N HIS A 438 -11.91 7.87 -18.27
CA HIS A 438 -11.83 8.24 -16.85
C HIS A 438 -11.13 7.21 -15.95
N HIS A 439 -11.11 5.93 -16.34
CA HIS A 439 -10.62 4.86 -15.44
C HIS A 439 -9.84 3.73 -16.13
N HIS A 440 -9.70 3.77 -17.45
CA HIS A 440 -8.90 2.78 -18.15
C HIS A 440 -7.40 3.06 -17.93
N LEU A 441 -6.67 2.07 -17.40
CA LEU A 441 -5.30 2.27 -16.89
C LEU A 441 -4.34 2.87 -17.93
N ARG A 442 -4.38 2.39 -19.19
CA ARG A 442 -3.50 2.90 -20.26
C ARG A 442 -3.80 4.36 -20.61
N GLU A 443 -5.07 4.74 -20.57
CA GLU A 443 -5.51 6.11 -20.87
C GLU A 443 -5.13 7.08 -19.74
N ILE A 444 -5.40 6.70 -18.48
CA ILE A 444 -5.12 7.58 -17.34
C ILE A 444 -3.62 7.87 -17.20
N ILE A 445 -2.73 6.95 -17.58
CA ILE A 445 -1.28 7.18 -17.60
C ILE A 445 -0.95 8.41 -18.46
N ILE A 446 -1.37 8.39 -19.73
CA ILE A 446 -1.01 9.45 -20.68
C ILE A 446 -1.83 10.72 -20.44
N CYS A 447 -3.11 10.61 -20.07
CA CYS A 447 -3.96 11.75 -19.74
C CYS A 447 -3.43 12.53 -18.54
N THR A 448 -3.05 11.86 -17.44
CA THR A 448 -2.46 12.53 -16.26
C THR A 448 -1.11 13.17 -16.60
N TYR A 449 -0.27 12.50 -17.40
CA TYR A 449 1.00 13.08 -17.86
C TYR A 449 0.78 14.35 -18.69
N ARG A 450 -0.22 14.39 -19.58
CA ARG A 450 -0.54 15.59 -20.37
C ARG A 450 -1.11 16.72 -19.52
N GLN A 451 -1.97 16.41 -18.54
CA GLN A 451 -2.50 17.40 -17.60
C GLN A 451 -1.37 18.12 -16.84
N MET A 452 -0.35 17.36 -16.44
CA MET A 452 0.86 17.91 -15.82
C MET A 452 1.54 18.95 -16.70
N LYS A 453 1.63 18.73 -18.02
CA LYS A 453 2.24 19.68 -18.97
C LYS A 453 1.46 20.99 -19.11
N SER A 454 0.14 20.92 -19.01
CA SER A 454 -0.73 22.10 -19.05
C SER A 454 -0.83 22.82 -17.70
N CYS A 455 -0.34 22.20 -16.62
CA CYS A 455 -0.46 22.73 -15.26
C CYS A 455 0.55 23.86 -15.01
N LYS A 456 0.07 24.97 -14.43
CA LYS A 456 0.90 26.13 -14.06
C LYS A 456 1.46 26.06 -12.64
N ASN A 457 0.80 25.31 -11.75
CA ASN A 457 1.19 25.19 -10.34
C ASN A 457 2.23 24.08 -10.18
N GLU A 458 3.41 24.38 -9.62
CA GLU A 458 4.49 23.41 -9.47
C GLU A 458 4.16 22.24 -8.53
N GLN A 459 3.41 22.49 -7.45
CA GLN A 459 3.01 21.45 -6.50
C GLN A 459 2.02 20.47 -7.14
N GLU A 460 1.04 21.01 -7.86
CA GLU A 460 0.06 20.21 -8.60
C GLU A 460 0.74 19.45 -9.75
N ARG A 461 1.69 20.09 -10.45
CA ARG A 461 2.53 19.47 -11.48
C ARG A 461 3.31 18.27 -10.92
N GLY A 462 3.92 18.42 -9.74
CA GLY A 462 4.60 17.32 -9.04
C GLY A 462 3.66 16.18 -8.68
N SER A 463 2.48 16.48 -8.14
CA SER A 463 1.45 15.49 -7.80
C SER A 463 0.96 14.72 -9.03
N LEU A 464 0.65 15.41 -10.13
CA LEU A 464 0.24 14.78 -11.39
C LEU A 464 1.37 13.93 -11.99
N MET A 465 2.63 14.40 -11.92
CA MET A 465 3.78 13.60 -12.35
C MET A 465 3.89 12.30 -11.56
N LEU A 466 3.85 12.38 -10.22
CA LEU A 466 3.88 11.20 -9.36
C LEU A 466 2.74 10.22 -9.70
N LYS A 467 1.50 10.71 -9.83
CA LYS A 467 0.34 9.89 -10.20
C LYS A 467 0.53 9.19 -11.54
N SER A 468 1.00 9.91 -12.57
CA SER A 468 1.21 9.35 -13.90
C SER A 468 2.25 8.21 -13.91
N VAL A 469 3.35 8.37 -13.16
CA VAL A 469 4.39 7.35 -13.05
C VAL A 469 3.91 6.17 -12.18
N GLN A 470 3.11 6.42 -11.13
CA GLN A 470 2.48 5.37 -10.31
C GLN A 470 1.49 4.51 -11.11
N TYR A 471 0.70 5.11 -12.01
CA TYR A 471 -0.16 4.35 -12.92
C TYR A 471 0.65 3.51 -13.91
N LEU A 472 1.76 4.05 -14.41
CA LEU A 472 2.68 3.31 -15.28
C LEU A 472 3.32 2.12 -14.54
N GLU A 473 3.74 2.33 -13.30
CA GLU A 473 4.23 1.26 -12.42
C GLU A 473 3.18 0.19 -12.22
N ARG A 474 1.93 0.57 -11.94
CA ARG A 474 0.82 -0.38 -11.80
C ARG A 474 0.61 -1.24 -13.04
N TYR A 475 0.67 -0.64 -14.23
CA TYR A 475 0.54 -1.37 -15.48
C TYR A 475 1.68 -2.40 -15.66
N ILE A 476 2.92 -2.02 -15.32
CA ILE A 476 4.07 -2.93 -15.28
C ILE A 476 3.84 -4.09 -14.31
N TYR A 477 3.32 -3.83 -13.10
CA TYR A 477 3.02 -4.88 -12.13
C TYR A 477 1.95 -5.87 -12.61
N LEU A 478 0.94 -5.42 -13.36
CA LEU A 478 -0.05 -6.33 -13.96
C LEU A 478 0.61 -7.26 -15.00
N ILE A 479 1.54 -6.75 -15.82
CA ILE A 479 2.32 -7.54 -16.78
C ILE A 479 3.22 -8.56 -16.06
N LEU A 480 3.90 -8.11 -15.00
CA LEU A 480 4.73 -8.98 -14.16
C LEU A 480 3.90 -10.07 -13.49
N PHE A 481 2.73 -9.73 -12.95
CA PHE A 481 1.82 -10.69 -12.34
C PHE A 481 1.30 -11.73 -13.35
N ASN A 482 0.91 -11.30 -14.55
CA ASN A 482 0.52 -12.24 -15.61
C ASN A 482 1.68 -13.16 -16.02
N THR A 483 2.89 -12.62 -16.11
CA THR A 483 4.11 -13.41 -16.38
C THR A 483 4.35 -14.45 -15.29
N TYR A 484 4.25 -14.04 -14.02
CA TYR A 484 4.34 -14.93 -12.88
C TYR A 484 3.33 -16.08 -12.98
N LEU A 485 2.05 -15.77 -13.27
CA LEU A 485 1.02 -16.79 -13.40
C LEU A 485 1.36 -17.79 -14.50
N HIS A 486 1.84 -17.37 -15.68
CA HIS A 486 2.27 -18.29 -16.74
C HIS A 486 3.44 -19.17 -16.33
N LEU A 487 4.45 -18.60 -15.69
CA LEU A 487 5.68 -19.32 -15.34
C LEU A 487 5.45 -20.30 -14.19
N GLU A 488 4.71 -19.90 -13.16
CA GLU A 488 4.49 -20.70 -11.95
C GLU A 488 3.26 -21.62 -12.05
N LYS A 489 2.39 -21.46 -13.06
CA LYS A 489 1.27 -22.39 -13.31
C LYS A 489 1.73 -23.85 -13.45
N LYS A 490 2.90 -24.09 -14.07
CA LYS A 490 3.48 -25.44 -14.19
C LYS A 490 3.84 -26.06 -12.84
N ASN A 491 4.14 -25.23 -11.85
CA ASN A 491 4.47 -25.63 -10.49
C ASN A 491 3.26 -25.49 -9.55
N SER A 492 2.03 -25.46 -10.08
CA SER A 492 0.80 -25.28 -9.31
C SER A 492 0.78 -24.04 -8.41
N LEU A 493 1.48 -22.97 -8.80
CA LEU A 493 1.58 -21.72 -8.05
C LEU A 493 2.06 -21.92 -6.60
N GLN A 494 3.03 -22.81 -6.39
CA GLN A 494 3.63 -23.06 -5.06
C GLN A 494 4.40 -21.86 -4.52
N ARG A 495 5.13 -21.16 -5.40
CA ARG A 495 5.83 -19.92 -5.05
C ARG A 495 4.83 -18.76 -5.15
N SER A 496 4.79 -17.89 -4.14
CA SER A 496 3.99 -16.65 -4.17
C SER A 496 4.55 -15.62 -5.16
N PHE A 497 3.74 -14.66 -5.60
CA PHE A 497 4.18 -13.56 -6.45
C PHE A 497 5.25 -12.72 -5.77
N SER A 498 5.11 -12.41 -4.47
CA SER A 498 6.16 -11.70 -3.70
C SER A 498 7.48 -12.44 -3.69
N THR A 499 7.45 -13.75 -3.48
CA THR A 499 8.65 -14.59 -3.50
C THR A 499 9.24 -14.65 -4.91
N TRP A 500 8.40 -14.73 -5.94
CA TRP A 500 8.83 -14.73 -7.35
C TRP A 500 9.47 -13.39 -7.76
N MET A 501 8.89 -12.27 -7.35
CA MET A 501 9.45 -10.95 -7.59
C MET A 501 10.84 -10.82 -6.99
N HIS A 502 11.04 -11.32 -5.77
CA HIS A 502 12.34 -11.26 -5.09
C HIS A 502 13.37 -12.26 -5.65
N GLN A 503 12.98 -13.51 -5.90
CA GLN A 503 13.92 -14.57 -6.30
C GLN A 503 14.21 -14.61 -7.80
N VAL A 504 13.25 -14.19 -8.64
CA VAL A 504 13.33 -14.32 -10.09
C VAL A 504 13.36 -12.94 -10.76
N ALA A 505 12.35 -12.10 -10.54
CA ALA A 505 12.24 -10.83 -11.24
C ALA A 505 13.39 -9.86 -10.87
N ALA A 506 13.77 -9.81 -9.59
CA ALA A 506 14.90 -9.00 -9.13
C ALA A 506 16.21 -9.38 -9.83
N GLN A 507 16.48 -10.68 -9.99
CA GLN A 507 17.70 -11.16 -10.67
C GLN A 507 17.66 -10.88 -12.18
N ALA A 508 16.46 -10.79 -12.76
CA ALA A 508 16.26 -10.37 -14.16
C ALA A 508 16.37 -8.84 -14.36
N GLY A 509 16.69 -8.06 -13.32
CA GLY A 509 16.85 -6.61 -13.40
C GLY A 509 15.53 -5.83 -13.42
N VAL A 510 14.41 -6.44 -13.00
CA VAL A 510 13.11 -5.76 -12.98
C VAL A 510 13.12 -4.56 -12.04
N TYR A 511 13.71 -4.68 -10.85
CA TYR A 511 13.80 -3.54 -9.93
C TYR A 511 14.73 -2.44 -10.43
N ASP A 512 15.79 -2.76 -11.19
CA ASP A 512 16.63 -1.73 -11.82
C ASP A 512 15.84 -0.91 -12.86
N LEU A 513 14.97 -1.59 -13.62
CA LEU A 513 14.06 -0.94 -14.56
C LEU A 513 13.03 -0.06 -13.84
N LEU A 514 12.42 -0.58 -12.76
CA LEU A 514 11.49 0.20 -11.93
C LEU A 514 12.18 1.37 -11.21
N ASN A 515 13.46 1.26 -10.87
CA ASN A 515 14.23 2.31 -10.23
C ASN A 515 14.70 3.42 -11.19
N GLN A 516 14.31 3.34 -12.46
CA GLN A 516 14.53 4.35 -13.51
C GLN A 516 13.23 4.62 -14.28
N LEU A 517 12.08 4.50 -13.62
CA LEU A 517 10.77 4.57 -14.26
C LEU A 517 10.42 6.01 -14.63
N THR A 518 10.51 6.33 -15.92
CA THR A 518 10.25 7.67 -16.47
C THR A 518 9.60 7.59 -17.84
N PHE A 519 9.11 8.72 -18.33
CA PHE A 519 8.72 8.87 -19.73
C PHE A 519 9.88 9.45 -20.55
N SER A 520 10.95 8.66 -20.69
CA SER A 520 12.19 9.03 -21.41
C SER A 520 11.96 9.51 -22.84
N GLU A 521 10.87 9.04 -23.47
CA GLU A 521 10.44 9.41 -24.82
C GLU A 521 9.86 10.84 -24.94
N PHE A 522 9.49 11.47 -23.82
CA PHE A 522 8.96 12.84 -23.82
C PHE A 522 9.95 13.85 -23.29
N GLU A 523 10.79 13.47 -22.33
CA GLU A 523 11.76 14.35 -21.70
C GLU A 523 12.99 13.57 -21.23
N ASN A 524 14.15 14.21 -21.27
CA ASN A 524 15.38 13.66 -20.70
C ASN A 524 15.39 13.83 -19.17
N LEU A 525 14.49 13.09 -18.51
CA LEU A 525 14.26 13.11 -17.06
C LEU A 525 15.11 12.06 -16.32
N LYS A 526 16.36 11.84 -16.77
CA LYS A 526 17.25 10.83 -16.18
C LYS A 526 17.43 10.99 -14.66
N ASP A 527 17.16 12.19 -14.13
CA ASP A 527 17.25 12.53 -12.71
C ASP A 527 15.93 13.07 -12.12
N SER A 528 14.77 12.74 -12.69
CA SER A 528 13.49 13.09 -12.03
C SER A 528 13.40 12.37 -10.68
N THR A 529 13.08 13.10 -9.60
CA THR A 529 12.93 12.54 -8.25
C THR A 529 12.04 11.29 -8.23
N PHE A 530 10.94 11.29 -9.00
CA PHE A 530 10.00 10.17 -9.07
C PHE A 530 10.43 9.04 -10.01
N SER A 531 11.64 9.08 -10.58
CA SER A 531 12.19 7.96 -11.36
C SER A 531 12.65 6.80 -10.47
N HIS A 532 13.06 7.11 -9.24
CA HIS A 532 13.60 6.13 -8.30
C HIS A 532 12.52 5.58 -7.36
N LEU A 533 12.63 4.28 -7.07
CA LEU A 533 11.70 3.54 -6.20
C LEU A 533 11.58 4.19 -4.82
N ARG A 534 12.70 4.51 -4.18
CA ARG A 534 12.76 5.11 -2.84
C ARG A 534 11.85 6.33 -2.73
N PHE A 535 11.96 7.28 -3.67
CA PHE A 535 11.19 8.51 -3.61
C PHE A 535 9.72 8.28 -3.94
N ARG A 536 9.41 7.55 -5.03
CA ARG A 536 8.01 7.27 -5.39
C ARG A 536 7.22 6.57 -4.31
N TRP A 537 7.82 5.58 -3.67
CA TRP A 537 7.14 4.81 -2.64
C TRP A 537 7.06 5.56 -1.33
N ARG A 538 8.02 6.44 -1.02
CA ARG A 538 7.93 7.31 0.17
C ARG A 538 6.80 8.33 0.05
N GLU A 539 6.57 8.88 -1.14
CA GLU A 539 5.47 9.83 -1.34
C GLU A 539 4.06 9.23 -1.19
N GLN A 540 3.92 7.89 -1.08
CA GLN A 540 2.63 7.26 -0.79
C GLN A 540 2.13 7.58 0.63
N THR A 541 3.06 7.80 1.57
CA THR A 541 2.76 8.11 2.98
C THR A 541 2.98 9.58 3.33
N ASN A 542 3.62 10.35 2.44
CA ASN A 542 3.93 11.76 2.63
C ASN A 542 2.73 12.65 2.29
N ARG A 543 1.64 12.51 3.05
CA ARG A 543 0.50 13.44 2.99
C ARG A 543 0.73 14.54 4.03
N ASN A 544 0.53 15.81 3.65
CA ASN A 544 0.60 16.96 4.55
C ASN A 544 -0.57 16.98 5.55
N LEU A 545 -0.73 15.91 6.32
CA LEU A 545 -1.74 15.79 7.37
C LEU A 545 -1.12 16.18 8.72
N PRO A 546 -1.90 16.76 9.63
CA PRO A 546 -1.45 16.99 11.00
C PRO A 546 -1.09 15.66 11.68
N TYR A 547 -0.09 15.68 12.56
CA TYR A 547 0.27 14.53 13.38
C TYR A 547 -0.78 14.33 14.49
N ARG A 548 -1.50 13.20 14.45
CA ARG A 548 -2.64 12.92 15.36
C ARG A 548 -2.47 11.74 16.32
N GLY A 549 -1.62 10.77 16.01
CA GLY A 549 -1.39 9.58 16.87
C GLY A 549 0.07 9.42 17.27
N GLU A 550 0.43 8.30 17.90
CA GLU A 550 1.80 7.99 18.36
C GLU A 550 2.60 7.18 17.33
N ILE A 551 3.92 7.42 17.23
CA ILE A 551 4.79 6.60 16.36
C ILE A 551 5.02 5.22 16.99
N VAL A 552 4.69 4.19 16.20
CA VAL A 552 4.81 2.76 16.54
C VAL A 552 5.98 2.07 15.87
#